data_AF-A0A5C1H8F3-F1
#
_entry.id   AF-A0A5C1H8F3-F1
#
_cell.length_a   1.000
_cell.length_b   1.000
_cell.length_c   1.000
_cell.angle_alpha   90.00
_cell.angle_beta   90.00
_cell.angle_gamma   90.00
#
_symmetry.space_group_name_H-M   'P 1'
#
loop_
_entity.id
_entity.type
_entity.pdbx_description
1 polymer ?
#
loop_
_entity_poly.entity_id
_entity_poly.type
_entity_poly.pdbx_seq_one_letter_code
_entity_poly.pdbx_strand_id
1 'polypeptide(L)' 'MNYTNQILNFQYYLTKNKKLKKKKNIKISNIKYKYIIKLIKYYRILGIFPFLENKFLKI' A
#
# COMPACT_ATOMS: atom_id res chain seq x y z
N MET A 1 -1.81 -16.38 -12.10
CA MET A 1 -1.07 -15.32 -11.39
C MET A 1 -1.58 -15.30 -9.95
N ASN A 2 -0.76 -15.63 -8.96
CA ASN A 2 -1.25 -15.86 -7.60
C ASN A 2 -1.67 -14.54 -6.93
N TYR A 3 -2.93 -14.41 -6.51
CA TYR A 3 -3.47 -13.17 -5.91
C TYR A 3 -2.66 -12.71 -4.69
N THR A 4 -2.14 -13.66 -3.92
CA THR A 4 -1.24 -13.43 -2.79
C THR A 4 0.04 -12.70 -3.19
N ASN A 5 0.65 -13.09 -4.32
CA ASN A 5 1.87 -12.44 -4.83
C ASN A 5 1.61 -11.00 -5.27
N GLN A 6 0.41 -10.71 -5.80
CA GLN A 6 0.04 -9.33 -6.15
C GLN A 6 -0.11 -8.46 -4.91
N ILE A 7 -0.76 -8.95 -3.86
CA ILE A 7 -0.92 -8.21 -2.59
C ILE A 7 0.45 -7.88 -1.98
N LEU A 8 1.38 -8.85 -1.96
CA LEU A 8 2.76 -8.64 -1.48
C LEU A 8 3.49 -7.55 -2.28
N ASN A 9 3.31 -7.52 -3.60
CA ASN A 9 3.87 -6.47 -4.45
C ASN A 9 3.31 -5.08 -4.10
N PHE A 10 2.04 -5.00 -3.71
CA PHE A 10 1.44 -3.73 -3.28
C PHE A 10 1.87 -3.28 -1.88
N GLN A 11 2.17 -4.24 -1.00
CA GLN A 11 2.72 -3.96 0.33
C GLN A 11 4.07 -3.23 0.26
N TYR A 12 4.89 -3.48 -0.78
CA TYR A 12 6.14 -2.75 -1.01
C TYR A 12 5.94 -1.22 -1.10
N TYR A 13 4.80 -0.75 -1.60
CA TYR A 13 4.52 0.69 -1.73
C TYR A 13 4.03 1.34 -0.43
N LEU A 14 3.85 0.55 0.63
CA LEU A 14 3.52 1.04 1.97
C LEU A 14 4.80 1.18 2.81
N THR A 15 4.79 2.18 3.67
CA THR A 15 5.75 2.37 4.76
C THR A 15 5.44 1.40 5.91
N LYS A 16 6.34 1.29 6.89
CA LYS A 16 6.10 0.50 8.12
C LYS A 16 4.75 0.88 8.75
N ASN A 17 4.55 2.18 8.96
CA ASN A 17 3.31 2.78 9.50
C ASN A 17 2.09 2.71 8.54
N LYS A 18 2.14 1.87 7.49
CA LYS A 18 1.07 1.61 6.51
C LYS A 18 0.63 2.85 5.71
N LYS A 19 1.39 3.95 5.77
CA LYS A 19 1.25 5.12 4.89
C LYS A 19 1.87 4.83 3.52
N LEU A 20 1.34 5.44 2.47
CA LEU A 20 1.89 5.31 1.11
C LEU A 20 3.29 5.96 1.03
N LYS A 21 4.27 5.26 0.44
CA LYS A 21 5.61 5.81 0.21
C LYS A 21 5.54 7.00 -0.75
N LYS A 22 6.37 8.03 -0.52
CA LYS A 22 6.47 9.17 -1.45
C LYS A 22 7.07 8.72 -2.78
N LYS A 23 6.54 9.20 -3.90
CA LYS A 23 7.03 8.90 -5.26
C LYS A 23 8.56 8.96 -5.41
N LYS A 24 9.18 10.00 -4.84
CA LYS A 24 10.64 10.20 -4.87
C LYS A 24 11.44 9.02 -4.31
N ASN A 25 10.87 8.24 -3.40
CA ASN A 25 11.52 7.07 -2.80
C ASN A 25 11.38 5.80 -3.64
N ILE A 26 10.52 5.78 -4.67
CA ILE A 26 10.12 4.55 -5.38
C ILE A 26 10.54 4.57 -6.85
N LYS A 27 11.13 5.67 -7.35
CA LYS A 27 11.68 5.82 -8.71
C LYS A 27 10.78 5.23 -9.82
N ILE A 28 9.47 5.50 -9.77
CA ILE A 28 8.49 5.10 -10.80
C ILE A 28 7.88 6.29 -11.54
N SER A 29 7.33 6.02 -12.72
CA SER A 29 6.63 7.01 -13.54
C SER A 29 5.40 7.59 -12.84
N ASN A 30 5.01 8.81 -13.23
CA ASN A 30 3.88 9.50 -12.61
C ASN A 30 2.55 8.74 -12.80
N ILE A 31 2.36 8.16 -13.99
CA ILE A 31 1.17 7.40 -14.36
C ILE A 31 1.05 6.16 -13.47
N LYS A 32 2.13 5.38 -13.36
CA LYS A 32 2.17 4.19 -12.48
C LYS A 32 1.93 4.55 -11.02
N TYR A 33 2.51 5.65 -10.54
CA TYR A 33 2.30 6.11 -9.17
C TYR A 33 0.83 6.47 -8.88
N LYS A 34 0.17 7.20 -9.78
CA LYS A 34 -1.26 7.53 -9.66
C LYS A 34 -2.14 6.27 -9.64
N TYR A 35 -1.81 5.28 -10.49
CA TYR A 35 -2.49 4.00 -10.51
C TYR A 35 -2.37 3.25 -9.16
N ILE A 36 -1.14 3.14 -8.64
CA ILE A 36 -0.88 2.50 -7.34
C ILE A 36 -1.64 3.18 -6.21
N ILE A 37 -1.71 4.52 -6.20
CA ILE A 37 -2.51 5.26 -5.21
C ILE A 37 -3.98 4.85 -5.27
N LYS A 38 -4.58 4.84 -6.47
CA LYS A 38 -5.99 4.49 -6.64
C LYS A 38 -6.27 3.07 -6.14
N LEU A 39 -5.38 2.15 -6.47
CA LEU A 39 -5.53 0.74 -6.15
C LEU A 39 -5.33 0.46 -4.65
N ILE A 40 -4.36 1.11 -4.00
CA ILE A 40 -4.19 1.04 -2.54
C ILE A 40 -5.41 1.62 -1.80
N LYS A 41 -6.02 2.70 -2.30
CA LYS A 41 -7.27 3.22 -1.72
C LYS A 41 -8.38 2.18 -1.78
N TYR A 42 -8.52 1.51 -2.91
CA TYR A 42 -9.51 0.44 -3.09
C TYR A 42 -9.27 -0.73 -2.11
N TYR A 43 -8.02 -1.18 -1.99
CA TYR A 43 -7.67 -2.24 -1.03
C TYR A 43 -7.87 -1.85 0.44
N ARG A 44 -7.79 -0.56 0.78
CA ARG A 44 -8.13 -0.10 2.13
C ARG A 44 -9.64 -0.17 2.40
N ILE A 45 -10.46 0.18 1.41
CA ILE A 45 -11.92 0.05 1.50
C ILE A 45 -12.33 -1.42 1.66
N LEU A 46 -11.64 -2.32 0.95
CA LEU A 46 -11.85 -3.77 1.07
C LEU A 46 -11.29 -4.39 2.36
N GLY A 47 -10.66 -3.61 3.24
CA GLY A 47 -10.06 -4.13 4.48
C GLY A 47 -8.77 -4.93 4.29
N ILE A 48 -8.21 -4.98 3.08
CA ILE A 48 -6.96 -5.71 2.77
C ILE A 48 -5.75 -4.98 3.37
N PHE A 49 -5.76 -3.65 3.34
CA PHE A 49 -4.72 -2.82 3.95
C PHE A 49 -5.31 -1.87 4.99
N PRO A 50 -4.63 -1.67 6.14
CA PRO A 50 -5.08 -0.70 7.12
C PRO A 50 -4.81 0.75 6.66
N PHE A 51 -5.64 1.68 7.12
CA PHE A 51 -5.46 3.12 6.88
C PHE A 51 -4.24 3.67 7.63
N LEU A 52 -4.05 3.22 8.87
CA LEU A 52 -2.96 3.54 9.76
C LEU A 52 -2.56 2.28 10.55
N GLU A 53 -1.28 2.17 10.86
CA GLU A 53 -0.84 1.18 11.84
C GLU A 53 -1.25 1.67 13.23
N ASN A 54 -2.41 1.22 13.71
CA ASN A 54 -2.77 1.44 15.10
C ASN A 54 -1.79 0.65 15.96
N LYS A 55 -0.96 1.36 16.74
CA LYS A 55 -0.15 0.76 17.83
C LYS A 55 -1.01 0.17 18.96
N PHE A 56 -2.33 0.18 18.83
CA PHE A 56 -3.27 -0.42 19.76
C PHE A 56 -3.51 -1.88 19.37
N LEU A 57 -2.58 -2.73 19.77
CA LEU A 57 -2.78 -4.13 20.21
C LEU A 57 -1.38 -4.69 20.53
N LYS A 58 -0.71 -4.06 21.50
CA LYS A 58 0.13 -4.82 22.43
C LYS A 58 -0.86 -5.36 23.47
N ILE A 59 -1.41 -6.53 23.21
CA ILE A 59 -1.87 -7.42 24.29
C ILE A 59 -0.71 -8.39 24.50
#